data_AF-A0A6A6DC95-F1
#
_entry.id   AF-A0A6A6DC95-F1
#
_cell.length_a   1.000
_cell.length_b   1.000
_cell.length_c   1.000
_cell.angle_alpha   90.00
_cell.angle_beta   90.00
_cell.angle_gamma   90.00
#
_symmetry.space_group_name_H-M   'P 1'
#
loop_
_entity.id
_entity.type
_entity.pdbx_description
1 polymer ?
#
loop_
_entity_poly.entity_id
_entity_poly.type
_entity_poly.pdbx_seq_one_letter_code
_entity_poly.pdbx_strand_id
1 'polypeptide(L)' 'KINWDDAPLTACYYNGLKDRVKDEIAGQSPPTKLSEMVALAVGIDNRQHKREL' A
#
# COMPACT_ATOMS: atom_id res chain seq x y z
N LYS A 1 -20.19 16.15 -2.32
CA LYS A 1 -20.14 14.68 -2.42
C LYS A 1 -18.68 14.30 -2.57
N ILE A 2 -18.11 13.55 -1.63
CA ILE A 2 -16.78 12.95 -1.83
C ILE A 2 -17.05 11.79 -2.79
N ASN A 3 -16.63 11.92 -4.05
CA ASN A 3 -16.55 10.75 -4.92
C ASN A 3 -15.46 9.87 -4.29
N TRP A 4 -15.86 8.72 -3.74
CA TRP A 4 -14.96 7.67 -3.28
C TRP A 4 -14.32 6.97 -4.49
N ASP A 5 -13.63 7.77 -5.30
CA ASP A 5 -12.88 7.33 -6.46
C ASP A 5 -11.58 6.63 -6.02
N ASP A 6 -10.83 6.09 -6.97
CA ASP A 6 -9.62 5.32 -6.68
C ASP A 6 -8.57 6.11 -5.86
N ALA A 7 -8.41 7.42 -6.10
CA ALA A 7 -7.43 8.24 -5.41
C ALA A 7 -7.70 8.39 -3.89
N PRO A 8 -8.88 8.85 -3.42
CA PRO A 8 -9.18 8.94 -2.00
C PRO A 8 -9.22 7.58 -1.29
N LEU A 9 -9.64 6.51 -1.98
CA LEU A 9 -9.59 5.15 -1.43
C LEU A 9 -8.15 4.66 -1.26
N THR A 10 -7.29 4.92 -2.24
CA THR A 10 -5.87 4.54 -2.19
C THR A 10 -5.15 5.27 -1.06
N ALA A 11 -5.42 6.57 -0.88
CA ALA A 11 -4.86 7.35 0.23
C ALA A 11 -5.32 6.83 1.60
N CYS A 12 -6.61 6.49 1.74
CA CYS A 12 -7.14 5.90 2.97
C CYS A 12 -6.51 4.54 3.27
N TYR A 13 -6.35 3.69 2.25
CA TYR A 13 -5.70 2.39 2.39
C TYR A 13 -4.22 2.54 2.78
N TYR A 14 -3.47 3.39 2.07
CA TYR A 14 -2.07 3.65 2.35
C TYR A 14 -1.85 4.13 3.79
N ASN A 15 -2.69 5.03 4.30
CA ASN A 15 -2.60 5.52 5.68
C ASN A 15 -2.78 4.41 6.73
N GLY A 16 -3.58 3.38 6.43
CA GLY A 16 -3.81 2.23 7.31
C GLY A 16 -2.71 1.16 7.29
N LEU A 17 -1.73 1.26 6.38
CA LEU A 17 -0.63 0.30 6.30
C LEU A 17 0.37 0.48 7.45
N LYS A 18 1.08 -0.61 7.79
CA LYS A 18 2.22 -0.56 8.72
C LYS A 18 3.32 0.35 8.15
N ASP A 19 4.00 1.10 9.00
CA ASP A 19 5.04 2.05 8.56
C ASP A 19 6.16 1.37 7.76
N ARG A 20 6.60 0.18 8.19
CA ARG A 20 7.56 -0.65 7.44
C ARG A 20 7.12 -0.99 6.01
N VAL A 21 5.81 -1.11 5.77
CA VAL A 21 5.27 -1.36 4.42
C VAL A 21 5.19 -0.05 3.65
N LYS A 22 4.77 1.06 4.30
CA LYS A 22 4.74 2.40 3.71
C LYS A 22 6.11 2.86 3.24
N ASP A 23 7.17 2.62 4.01
CA ASP A 23 8.54 2.98 3.70
C ASP A 23 9.03 2.29 2.42
N GLU A 24 8.71 1.00 2.27
CA GLU A 24 9.10 0.21 1.09
C GLU A 24 8.23 0.51 -0.15
N ILE A 25 6.98 0.96 0.06
CA ILE A 25 6.14 1.54 -0.99
C ILE A 25 6.67 2.91 -1.41
N ALA A 26 7.11 3.76 -0.47
CA ALA A 26 7.66 5.09 -0.75
C ALA A 26 9.02 5.02 -1.48
N GLY A 27 9.79 3.97 -1.23
CA GLY A 27 10.98 3.63 -2.02
C GLY A 27 10.67 3.12 -3.43
N GLN A 28 9.40 2.82 -3.74
CA GLN A 28 8.91 2.48 -5.06
C GLN A 28 8.01 3.62 -5.58
N SER A 29 7.69 3.64 -6.87
CA SER A 29 6.67 4.57 -7.37
C SER A 29 5.30 4.11 -6.84
N PRO A 30 4.62 4.89 -5.97
CA PRO A 30 3.34 4.46 -5.40
C PRO A 30 2.27 4.36 -6.52
N PRO A 31 1.52 3.25 -6.58
CA PRO A 31 0.49 3.06 -7.59
C PRO A 31 -0.71 4.00 -7.36
N THR A 32 -1.36 4.41 -8.45
CA THR A 32 -2.52 5.31 -8.43
C THR A 32 -3.84 4.58 -8.30
N LYS A 33 -3.86 3.25 -8.50
CA LYS A 33 -5.05 2.41 -8.37
C LYS A 33 -5.03 1.65 -7.06
N LEU A 34 -6.21 1.53 -6.44
CA LEU A 34 -6.35 0.81 -5.17
C LEU A 34 -5.95 -0.66 -5.29
N SER A 35 -6.33 -1.33 -6.38
CA SER A 35 -6.00 -2.74 -6.62
C SER A 35 -4.49 -3.00 -6.69
N GLU A 36 -3.76 -2.10 -7.37
CA GLU A 36 -2.30 -2.15 -7.48
C GLU A 36 -1.64 -1.85 -6.12
N MET A 37 -2.17 -0.90 -5.35
CA MET A 37 -1.71 -0.61 -3.99
C MET A 37 -1.88 -1.80 -3.04
N VAL A 38 -3.04 -2.48 -3.10
CA VAL A 38 -3.31 -3.67 -2.29
C VAL A 38 -2.34 -4.81 -2.66
N ALA A 39 -2.16 -5.08 -3.96
CA ALA A 39 -1.26 -6.12 -4.43
C ALA A 39 0.20 -5.86 -3.99
N LEU A 40 0.64 -4.60 -4.10
CA LEU A 40 1.98 -4.19 -3.67
C LEU A 40 2.16 -4.34 -2.16
N ALA A 41 1.22 -3.84 -1.36
CA ALA A 41 1.26 -3.92 0.09
C ALA A 41 1.29 -5.38 0.60
N VAL A 42 0.47 -6.26 0.03
CA VAL A 42 0.46 -7.70 0.36
C VAL A 42 1.77 -8.36 -0.04
N GLY A 43 2.32 -8.05 -1.22
CA GLY A 43 3.62 -8.56 -1.65
C GLY A 43 4.76 -8.17 -0.72
N ILE A 44 4.77 -6.91 -0.27
CA ILE A 44 5.75 -6.38 0.67
C ILE A 44 5.61 -7.04 2.04
N ASP A 45 4.42 -7.08 2.65
CA ASP A 45 4.23 -7.68 3.97
C ASP A 45 4.60 -9.17 3.96
N ASN A 46 4.28 -9.91 2.89
CA ASN A 46 4.71 -11.30 2.71
C ASN A 46 6.23 -11.44 2.62
N ARG A 47 6.92 -10.54 1.90
CA ARG A 47 8.38 -10.53 1.80
C ARG A 47 9.02 -10.23 3.15
N GLN A 48 8.49 -9.26 3.89
CA GLN A 48 8.97 -8.90 5.22
C GLN A 48 8.76 -10.04 6.21
N HIS A 49 7.58 -10.65 6.22
CA HIS A 49 7.28 -11.80 7.06
C HIS A 49 8.24 -12.97 6.81
N LYS A 50 8.58 -13.26 5.55
CA LYS A 50 9.57 -14.28 5.19
C LYS A 50 11.02 -13.95 5.60
N ARG A 51 11.36 -12.67 5.82
CA ARG A 51 12.69 -12.26 6.32
C ARG A 51 12.79 -12.32 7.84
N GLU A 52 11.65 -12.22 8.52
CA GLU A 52 11.53 -12.35 9.97
C GLU A 52 11.44 -13.83 10.42
N LEU A 53 11.27 -14.76 9.48
CA LEU A 53 11.22 -16.21 9.68
C LEU A 53 12.59 -16.86 9.43
#